data_AF-A0A212D6T3-F1
#
_entry.id   AF-A0A212D6T3-F1
#
_cell.length_a   1.000
_cell.length_b   1.000
_cell.length_c   1.000
_cell.angle_alpha   90.00
_cell.angle_beta   90.00
_cell.angle_gamma   90.00
#
_symmetry.space_group_name_H-M   'P 1'
#
loop_
_entity.id
_entity.type
_entity.pdbx_description
1 polymer ?
#
loop_
_entity_poly.entity_id
_entity_poly.type
_entity_poly.pdbx_seq_one_letter_code
_entity_poly.pdbx_strand_id
1 'polypeptide(L)'
;DLLKHTPVDHPDYPLLQDALRISQNFLSSINEDIDPRRTAVTTPKGETRQLVKDGFLVEVSESSRKLRHVFLFTDVLLCAKLKKTSAGKHQQYDCKWYIPLADLVFPSPEESEASPQVHPFPDHELEDMKMKISALKSEIQKE
;
A
#
# COMPACT_ATOMS: atom_id res chain seq x y z
N ASP A 1 -3.54 27.06 -20.43
CA ASP A 1 -3.90 28.49 -20.40
C ASP A 1 -2.97 29.42 -21.15
N LEU A 2 -1.67 29.13 -21.28
CA LEU A 2 -0.71 30.01 -21.95
C LEU A 2 -1.07 30.37 -23.42
N LEU A 3 -1.58 29.40 -24.20
CA LEU A 3 -2.00 29.62 -25.59
C LEU A 3 -3.16 30.63 -25.73
N LYS A 4 -4.01 30.76 -24.70
CA LYS A 4 -5.15 31.69 -24.71
C LYS A 4 -4.70 33.15 -24.61
N HIS A 5 -3.47 33.38 -24.14
CA HIS A 5 -2.86 34.70 -23.97
C HIS A 5 -1.71 34.95 -24.95
N THR A 6 -1.47 34.03 -25.89
CA THR A 6 -0.45 34.18 -26.93
C THR A 6 -1.15 34.45 -28.26
N PRO A 7 -0.95 35.62 -28.89
CA PRO A 7 -1.57 35.91 -30.17
C PRO A 7 -0.94 35.07 -31.30
N VAL A 8 -1.71 34.82 -32.36
CA VAL A 8 -1.37 33.88 -33.45
C VAL A 8 -0.14 34.27 -34.28
N ASP A 9 0.20 35.56 -34.26
CA ASP A 9 1.34 36.17 -34.94
C ASP A 9 2.62 36.14 -34.09
N HIS A 10 2.54 35.67 -32.84
CA HIS A 10 3.69 35.54 -31.96
C HIS A 10 4.62 34.41 -32.43
N PRO A 11 5.96 34.60 -32.42
CA PRO A 11 6.92 33.59 -32.86
C PRO A 11 6.83 32.26 -32.10
N ASP A 12 6.40 32.30 -30.83
CA ASP A 12 6.24 31.09 -30.01
C ASP A 12 4.88 30.39 -30.18
N TYR A 13 3.92 31.00 -30.89
CA TYR A 13 2.59 30.43 -31.05
C TYR A 13 2.60 29.01 -31.66
N PRO A 14 3.37 28.73 -32.74
CA PRO A 14 3.46 27.38 -33.31
C PRO A 14 4.09 26.36 -32.33
N LEU A 15 5.12 26.77 -31.59
CA LEU A 15 5.80 25.90 -30.61
C LEU A 15 4.89 25.54 -29.44
N LEU A 16 4.13 26.51 -28.93
CA LEU A 16 3.18 26.29 -27.86
C LEU A 16 2.00 25.43 -28.32
N GLN A 17 1.57 25.56 -29.58
CA GLN A 17 0.54 24.71 -30.18
C GLN A 17 1.02 23.26 -30.29
N ASP A 18 2.27 23.06 -30.69
CA ASP A 18 2.89 21.73 -30.74
C ASP A 18 3.08 21.11 -29.36
N ALA A 19 3.57 21.87 -28.39
CA ALA A 19 3.70 21.41 -27.01
C ALA A 19 2.35 21.00 -26.41
N LEU A 20 1.29 21.77 -26.68
CA LEU A 20 -0.06 21.45 -26.25
C LEU A 20 -0.57 20.16 -26.91
N ARG A 21 -0.37 20.00 -28.23
CA ARG A 21 -0.76 18.81 -28.99
C ARG A 21 -0.06 17.55 -28.47
N ILE A 22 1.25 17.62 -28.24
CA ILE A 22 2.03 16.50 -27.69
C ILE A 22 1.51 16.13 -26.29
N SER A 23 1.29 17.13 -25.43
CA SER A 23 0.78 16.91 -24.08
C SER A 23 -0.62 16.29 -24.09
N GLN A 24 -1.51 16.76 -24.97
CA GLN A 24 -2.87 16.22 -25.11
C GLN A 24 -2.87 14.79 -25.63
N ASN A 25 -2.05 14.47 -26.63
CA ASN A 25 -1.91 13.12 -27.17
C ASN A 25 -1.36 12.13 -26.12
N PHE A 26 -0.38 12.57 -25.31
CA PHE A 26 0.15 11.76 -24.22
C PHE A 26 -0.90 11.52 -23.12
N LEU A 27 -1.63 12.57 -22.73
CA LEU A 27 -2.69 12.45 -21.73
C LEU A 27 -3.86 11.60 -22.24
N SER A 28 -4.20 11.69 -23.53
CA SER A 28 -5.24 10.85 -24.12
C SER A 28 -4.80 9.40 -24.23
N SER A 29 -3.55 9.10 -24.58
CA SER A 29 -3.05 7.72 -24.60
C SER A 29 -3.04 7.11 -23.20
N ILE A 30 -2.68 7.88 -22.17
CA ILE A 30 -2.79 7.42 -20.77
C ILE A 30 -4.26 7.15 -20.41
N ASN A 31 -5.17 8.03 -20.82
CA ASN A 31 -6.58 7.92 -20.45
C ASN A 31 -7.30 6.79 -21.22
N GLU A 32 -6.87 6.45 -22.44
CA GLU A 32 -7.33 5.26 -23.17
C GLU A 32 -6.89 3.95 -22.49
N ASP A 33 -5.71 3.94 -21.87
CA ASP A 33 -5.22 2.80 -21.08
C ASP A 33 -5.91 2.67 -19.70
N ILE A 34 -6.71 3.67 -19.29
CA ILE A 34 -7.46 3.69 -18.04
C ILE A 34 -8.96 3.49 -18.36
N ASP A 35 -9.39 2.25 -18.62
CA ASP A 35 -10.83 1.92 -18.63
C ASP A 35 -11.40 2.14 -17.19
N PRO A 36 -12.44 2.97 -17.00
CA PRO A 36 -13.04 3.23 -15.68
C PRO A 36 -13.64 1.98 -14.99
N ARG A 37 -13.89 0.89 -15.73
CA ARG A 37 -14.26 -0.41 -15.15
C ARG A 37 -13.08 -1.13 -14.48
N ARG A 38 -11.86 -0.57 -14.55
CA ARG A 38 -10.64 -1.00 -13.86
C ARG A 38 -10.30 -0.12 -12.65
N THR A 39 -11.30 0.34 -11.90
CA THR A 39 -11.09 0.79 -10.51
C THR A 39 -10.69 -0.35 -9.57
N ALA A 40 -10.68 -1.59 -10.07
CA ALA A 40 -9.79 -2.61 -9.55
C ALA A 40 -8.41 -2.38 -10.16
N VAL A 41 -7.46 -1.97 -9.32
CA VAL A 41 -6.02 -1.96 -9.61
C VAL A 41 -5.66 -3.29 -10.32
N THR A 42 -5.51 -3.25 -11.64
CA THR A 42 -5.30 -4.44 -12.47
C THR A 42 -3.83 -4.55 -12.80
N THR A 43 -3.33 -5.76 -12.58
CA THR A 43 -2.05 -6.30 -13.05
C THR A 43 -1.80 -5.94 -14.52
N PRO A 44 -0.53 -5.82 -14.96
CA PRO A 44 -0.21 -5.87 -16.38
C PRO A 44 -0.64 -7.23 -16.95
N LYS A 45 -1.47 -7.23 -18.01
CA LYS A 45 -1.96 -8.42 -18.76
C LYS A 45 -3.08 -9.26 -18.13
N GLY A 46 -4.27 -8.70 -17.93
CA GLY A 46 -5.53 -9.49 -17.96
C GLY A 46 -5.71 -10.59 -16.89
N GLU A 47 -4.73 -10.83 -16.03
CA GLU A 47 -4.81 -11.77 -14.92
C GLU A 47 -5.54 -11.10 -13.76
N THR A 48 -6.59 -11.75 -13.25
CA THR A 48 -7.29 -11.27 -12.07
C THR A 48 -6.35 -11.29 -10.87
N ARG A 49 -6.14 -10.13 -10.24
CA ARG A 49 -5.36 -10.02 -9.00
C ARG A 49 -5.87 -11.01 -7.95
N GLN A 50 -5.01 -11.92 -7.51
CA GLN A 50 -5.33 -12.89 -6.46
C GLN A 50 -4.62 -12.53 -5.16
N LEU A 51 -5.32 -12.63 -4.03
CA LEU A 51 -4.71 -12.56 -2.71
C LEU A 51 -3.97 -13.87 -2.46
N VAL A 52 -2.65 -13.79 -2.28
CA VAL A 52 -1.80 -14.95 -1.97
C VAL A 52 -1.77 -15.18 -0.46
N LYS A 53 -1.59 -14.11 0.31
CA LYS A 53 -1.50 -14.17 1.77
C LYS A 53 -1.84 -12.82 2.40
N ASP A 54 -2.44 -12.84 3.57
CA ASP A 54 -2.58 -11.67 4.42
C ASP A 54 -2.13 -11.96 5.86
N GLY A 55 -1.85 -10.91 6.61
CA GLY A 55 -1.50 -11.04 8.01
C GLY A 55 -1.20 -9.71 8.69
N PHE A 56 -1.27 -9.73 10.02
CA PHE A 56 -0.89 -8.58 10.82
C PHE A 56 0.62 -8.54 11.06
N LEU A 57 1.22 -7.38 10.82
CA LEU A 57 2.63 -7.10 11.03
C LEU A 57 2.80 -5.82 11.85
N VAL A 58 3.94 -5.71 12.53
CA VAL A 58 4.34 -4.49 13.21
C VAL A 58 5.33 -3.74 12.31
N GLU A 59 4.86 -2.64 11.72
CA GLU A 59 5.73 -1.71 11.01
C GLU A 59 6.44 -0.82 12.04
N VAL A 60 7.77 -0.75 11.98
CA VAL A 60 8.56 0.23 12.73
C VAL A 60 8.87 1.38 11.79
N SER A 61 8.26 2.54 12.03
CA SER A 61 8.53 3.77 11.27
C SER A 61 8.72 4.95 12.22
N GLU A 62 9.79 5.73 12.01
CA GLU A 62 10.08 6.95 12.76
C GLU A 62 9.98 6.75 14.29
N SER A 63 10.59 5.70 14.85
CA SER A 63 10.52 5.35 16.28
C SER A 63 9.18 4.85 16.84
N SER A 64 8.18 4.66 15.99
CA SER A 64 6.87 4.18 16.38
C SER A 64 6.56 2.80 15.82
N ARG A 65 5.96 1.94 16.66
CA ARG A 65 5.44 0.62 16.26
C ARG A 65 3.97 0.77 15.86
N LYS A 66 3.65 0.42 14.61
CA LYS A 66 2.29 0.52 14.06
C LYS A 66 1.82 -0.87 13.66
N LEU A 67 0.70 -1.33 14.24
CA LEU A 67 0.03 -2.54 13.79
C LEU A 67 -0.60 -2.29 12.41
N ARG A 68 -0.18 -3.07 11.42
CA ARG A 68 -0.64 -3.02 10.04
C ARG A 68 -1.24 -4.37 9.65
N HIS A 69 -2.26 -4.34 8.81
CA HIS A 69 -2.68 -5.51 8.07
C HIS A 69 -2.04 -5.41 6.68
N VAL A 70 -1.20 -6.39 6.33
CA VAL A 70 -0.51 -6.44 5.05
C VAL A 70 -1.12 -7.55 4.19
N PHE A 71 -1.37 -7.24 2.92
CA PHE A 71 -1.93 -8.13 1.92
C PHE A 71 -0.93 -8.30 0.80
N LEU A 72 -0.50 -9.54 0.57
CA LEU A 72 0.31 -9.94 -0.55
C LEU A 72 -0.60 -10.44 -1.66
N PHE A 73 -0.70 -9.65 -2.73
CA PHE A 73 -1.32 -10.06 -3.97
C PHE A 73 -0.26 -10.57 -4.96
N THR A 74 -0.70 -11.13 -6.08
CA THR A 74 0.18 -11.66 -7.13
C THR A 74 1.10 -10.63 -7.77
N ASP A 75 0.81 -9.33 -7.63
CA ASP A 75 1.53 -8.24 -8.28
C ASP A 75 1.78 -7.02 -7.38
N VAL A 76 1.21 -6.97 -6.18
CA VAL A 76 1.38 -5.85 -5.24
C VAL A 76 1.42 -6.32 -3.79
N LEU A 77 2.23 -5.65 -2.98
CA LEU A 77 2.17 -5.70 -1.53
C LEU A 77 1.42 -4.46 -1.02
N LEU A 78 0.27 -4.65 -0.38
CA LEU A 78 -0.57 -3.58 0.14
C LEU A 78 -0.52 -3.55 1.67
N CYS A 79 -0.29 -2.37 2.24
CA CYS A 79 -0.35 -2.14 3.67
C CYS A 79 -1.53 -1.27 4.05
N ALA A 80 -2.31 -1.70 5.04
CA ALA A 80 -3.46 -0.97 5.53
C ALA A 80 -3.52 -0.92 7.06
N LYS A 81 -4.23 0.08 7.57
CA LYS A 81 -4.63 0.17 8.97
C LYS A 81 -6.10 -0.22 9.09
N LEU A 82 -6.41 -1.22 9.91
CA LEU A 82 -7.77 -1.55 10.27
C LEU A 82 -8.35 -0.44 11.17
N LYS A 83 -9.47 0.15 10.78
CA LYS A 83 -10.22 1.09 11.61
C LYS A 83 -11.06 0.29 12.60
N LYS A 84 -11.09 0.73 13.86
CA LYS A 84 -12.04 0.19 14.86
C LYS A 84 -13.45 0.55 14.40
N THR A 85 -14.23 -0.44 14.01
CA THR A 85 -15.63 -0.24 13.66
C THR A 85 -16.51 -0.64 14.84
N SER A 86 -17.63 0.06 15.01
CA SER A 86 -18.68 -0.35 15.95
C SER A 86 -19.27 -1.69 15.51
N ALA A 87 -19.70 -2.52 16.47
CA ALA A 87 -20.34 -3.80 16.18
C ALA A 87 -21.44 -3.66 15.10
N GLY A 88 -21.42 -4.55 14.11
CA GLY A 88 -22.38 -4.56 12.99
C GLY A 88 -21.95 -3.78 11.73
N LYS A 89 -20.81 -3.07 11.75
CA LYS A 89 -20.25 -2.44 10.53
C LYS A 89 -19.13 -3.28 9.91
N HIS A 90 -19.13 -3.36 8.58
CA HIS A 90 -18.05 -3.98 7.81
C HIS A 90 -16.69 -3.40 8.21
N GLN A 91 -15.68 -4.27 8.28
CA GLN A 91 -14.30 -3.86 8.59
C GLN A 91 -13.85 -2.80 7.57
N GLN A 92 -13.46 -1.63 8.08
CA GLN A 92 -12.99 -0.54 7.23
C GLN A 92 -11.47 -0.46 7.30
N TYR A 93 -10.83 -0.49 6.14
CA TYR A 93 -9.39 -0.33 6.01
C TYR A 93 -9.03 1.07 5.51
N ASP A 94 -7.92 1.58 6.01
CA ASP A 94 -7.25 2.78 5.51
C ASP A 94 -5.95 2.36 4.85
N CYS A 95 -5.85 2.51 3.52
CA CYS A 95 -4.62 2.22 2.79
C CYS A 95 -3.51 3.16 3.26
N LYS A 96 -2.31 2.61 3.49
CA LYS A 96 -1.17 3.37 4.00
C LYS A 96 -0.07 3.50 2.96
N TRP A 97 0.23 2.41 2.29
CA TRP A 97 1.15 2.37 1.16
C TRP A 97 0.91 1.08 0.38
N TYR A 98 1.41 1.05 -0.84
CA TYR A 98 1.49 -0.15 -1.66
C TYR A 98 2.81 -0.14 -2.42
N ILE A 99 3.34 -1.32 -2.73
CA ILE A 99 4.57 -1.51 -3.48
C ILE A 99 4.29 -2.60 -4.54
N PRO A 100 4.38 -2.30 -5.84
CA PRO A 100 4.34 -3.33 -6.87
C PRO A 100 5.44 -4.37 -6.63
N LEU A 101 5.15 -5.66 -6.82
CA LEU A 101 6.17 -6.70 -6.56
C LEU A 101 7.38 -6.59 -7.47
N ALA A 102 7.24 -5.96 -8.64
CA ALA A 102 8.36 -5.65 -9.53
C ALA A 102 9.35 -4.64 -8.92
N ASP A 103 8.89 -3.79 -8.00
CA ASP A 103 9.68 -2.75 -7.34
C ASP A 103 10.10 -3.15 -5.91
N LEU A 104 9.64 -4.32 -5.44
CA LEU A 104 9.92 -4.79 -4.07
C LEU A 104 11.33 -5.37 -3.99
N VAL A 105 12.18 -4.76 -3.17
CA VAL A 105 13.54 -5.21 -2.90
C VAL A 105 13.70 -5.45 -1.40
N PHE A 106 14.24 -6.61 -1.02
CA PHE A 106 14.60 -6.91 0.36
C PHE A 106 16.08 -6.62 0.57
N PRO A 107 16.47 -5.82 1.57
CA PRO A 107 17.87 -5.65 1.92
C PRO A 107 18.47 -6.99 2.37
N SER A 108 19.77 -7.18 2.15
CA SER A 108 20.43 -8.39 2.64
C SER A 108 20.39 -8.44 4.17
N PRO A 109 20.41 -9.64 4.79
CA PRO A 109 20.40 -9.76 6.24
C PRO A 109 21.59 -9.04 6.92
N GLU A 110 22.71 -8.91 6.20
CA GLU A 110 23.92 -8.23 6.68
C GLU A 110 23.79 -6.70 6.65
N GLU A 111 23.01 -6.16 5.71
CA GLU A 111 22.67 -4.73 5.61
C GLU A 111 21.47 -4.35 6.49
N SER A 112 20.76 -5.33 7.03
CA SER A 112 19.65 -5.12 7.94
C SER A 112 20.21 -4.78 9.33
N GLU A 113 20.56 -3.50 9.54
CA GLU A 113 20.97 -3.06 10.86
C GLU A 113 19.90 -3.43 11.89
N ALA A 114 20.34 -4.09 12.97
CA ALA A 114 19.48 -4.44 14.09
C ALA A 114 18.81 -3.16 14.59
N SER A 115 17.50 -3.03 14.33
CA SER A 115 16.77 -1.83 14.69
C SER A 115 16.80 -1.67 16.22
N PRO A 116 17.45 -0.64 16.78
CA PRO A 116 17.64 -0.49 18.23
C PRO A 116 16.33 -0.32 19.00
N GLN A 117 15.21 -0.11 18.29
CA GLN A 117 13.87 0.11 18.84
C GLN A 117 13.07 -1.18 19.06
N VAL A 118 13.56 -2.32 18.56
CA VAL A 118 12.98 -3.64 18.79
C VAL A 118 13.79 -4.31 19.89
N HIS A 119 13.40 -4.08 21.14
CA HIS A 119 13.96 -4.87 22.24
C HIS A 119 13.64 -6.35 21.98
N PRO A 120 14.65 -7.23 21.89
CA PRO A 120 14.41 -8.66 21.83
C PRO A 120 13.70 -9.04 23.12
N PHE A 121 12.47 -9.53 22.99
CA PHE A 121 11.67 -9.96 24.11
C PHE A 121 12.20 -11.31 24.59
N PRO A 122 12.56 -11.48 25.87
CA PRO A 122 13.10 -12.74 26.35
C PRO A 122 12.10 -13.89 26.16
N ASP A 123 12.56 -15.05 25.70
CA ASP A 123 11.69 -16.20 25.39
C ASP A 123 10.83 -16.63 26.58
N HIS A 124 11.37 -16.54 27.81
CA HIS A 124 10.63 -16.91 29.02
C HIS A 124 9.42 -16.00 29.27
N GLU A 125 9.53 -14.69 29.02
CA GLU A 125 8.41 -13.77 29.17
C GLU A 125 7.32 -14.06 28.11
N LEU A 126 7.73 -14.52 26.92
CA LEU A 126 6.79 -14.90 25.86
C LEU A 126 5.99 -16.15 26.26
N GLU A 127 6.67 -17.15 26.83
CA GLU A 127 6.01 -18.36 27.32
C GLU A 127 5.04 -18.05 28.47
N ASP A 128 5.43 -17.17 29.41
CA ASP A 128 4.53 -16.70 30.47
C ASP A 128 3.27 -16.02 29.90
N MET A 129 3.43 -15.22 28.86
CA MET A 129 2.31 -14.56 28.20
C MET A 129 1.40 -15.56 27.49
N LYS A 130 1.96 -16.56 26.80
CA LYS A 130 1.19 -17.66 26.19
C LYS A 130 0.42 -18.48 27.24
N MET A 131 1.03 -18.75 28.39
CA MET A 131 0.37 -19.44 29.51
C MET A 131 -0.80 -18.61 30.04
N LYS A 132 -0.61 -17.31 30.27
CA LYS A 132 -1.69 -16.40 30.71
C LYS A 132 -2.83 -16.33 29.70
N ILE A 133 -2.53 -16.22 28.41
CA ILE A 133 -3.54 -16.22 27.34
C ILE A 133 -4.31 -17.54 27.32
N SER A 134 -3.62 -18.67 27.48
CA SER A 134 -4.25 -20.00 27.52
C SER A 134 -5.17 -20.16 28.73
N ALA A 135 -4.74 -19.68 29.91
CA ALA A 135 -5.56 -19.70 31.12
C ALA A 135 -6.84 -18.86 30.95
N LEU A 136 -6.72 -17.61 30.47
CA LEU A 136 -7.89 -16.76 30.19
C LEU A 136 -8.84 -17.40 29.19
N LYS A 137 -8.32 -18.00 28.11
CA LYS A 137 -9.16 -18.69 27.11
C LYS A 137 -9.93 -19.85 27.72
N SER A 138 -9.31 -20.61 28.62
CA SER A 138 -9.99 -21.71 29.32
C SER A 138 -11.06 -21.21 30.28
N GLU A 139 -10.86 -20.06 30.92
CA GLU A 139 -11.83 -19.47 31.84
C GLU A 139 -13.07 -18.99 31.08
N ILE A 140 -12.87 -18.30 29.94
CA ILE A 140 -13.95 -17.86 29.04
C ILE A 140 -14.76 -19.04 28.49
N GLN A 141 -14.13 -20.19 28.21
CA GLN A 141 -14.84 -21.37 27.69
C GLN A 141 -15.66 -22.13 28.74
N LYS A 142 -15.47 -21.83 30.04
CA LYS A 142 -16.22 -22.45 31.14
C LYS A 142 -17.49 -21.68 31.51
N GLU A 143 -17.63 -20.44 31.04
CA GLU A 143 -18.87 -19.64 31.10
C GLU A 143 -19.79 -19.94 29.91
#